data_AF-D8PBP8-F1
#
_entry.id   AF-D8PBP8-F1
#
_cell.length_a   1.000
_cell.length_b   1.000
_cell.length_c   1.000
_cell.angle_alpha   90.00
_cell.angle_beta   90.00
_cell.angle_gamma   90.00
#
_symmetry.space_group_name_H-M   'P 1'
#
loop_
_entity.id
_entity.type
_entity.pdbx_description
1 polymer ?
#
loop_
_entity_poly.entity_id
_entity_poly.type
_entity_poly.pdbx_seq_one_letter_code
_entity_poly.pdbx_strand_id
1 'polypeptide(L)'
;MTDAKYHAPETGSLEGRVFRPASLTELAEAIELAFDYRGDITVELKSGGQVTGYLFNRTATGEQPTMEIFPATSSGTLTIPFSEVAAIAFTGEDTATGKSWEAWITKKESERRKDIDRAAAEAKSRGHL
;
A
#
# COMPACT_ATOMS: atom_id res chain seq x y z
N MET A 1 30.45 16.20 -22.61
CA MET A 1 30.56 16.92 -21.33
C MET A 1 29.14 17.08 -20.83
N THR A 2 28.86 16.49 -19.68
CA THR A 2 27.54 16.13 -19.16
C THR A 2 26.70 17.36 -18.82
N ASP A 3 25.59 17.58 -19.53
CA ASP A 3 24.49 18.41 -19.02
C ASP A 3 23.48 17.46 -18.39
N ALA A 4 23.77 17.04 -17.15
CA ALA A 4 22.81 16.36 -16.30
C ALA A 4 21.80 17.42 -15.86
N LYS A 5 20.84 17.69 -16.74
CA LYS A 5 19.67 18.50 -16.44
C LYS A 5 18.98 17.84 -15.26
N TYR A 6 19.12 18.46 -14.09
CA TYR A 6 18.36 18.15 -12.89
C TYR A 6 16.88 18.22 -13.25
N HIS A 7 16.26 17.06 -13.46
CA HIS A 7 14.80 16.95 -13.51
C HIS A 7 14.35 17.08 -12.05
N ALA A 8 13.71 18.20 -11.73
CA ALA A 8 13.01 18.34 -10.46
C ALA A 8 12.04 17.13 -10.34
N PRO A 9 11.94 16.46 -9.18
CA PRO A 9 11.04 15.32 -9.06
C PRO A 9 9.62 15.80 -9.35
N GLU A 10 9.06 15.31 -10.46
CA GLU A 10 7.73 15.67 -10.90
C GLU A 10 6.73 15.15 -9.87
N THR A 11 5.92 16.07 -9.37
CA THR A 11 4.85 15.90 -8.39
C THR A 11 3.97 14.67 -8.66
N GLY A 12 3.91 13.71 -7.72
CA GLY A 12 2.65 13.01 -7.40
C GLY A 12 2.43 11.55 -7.84
N SER A 13 3.44 10.75 -8.21
CA SER A 13 3.21 9.34 -8.60
C SER A 13 3.41 8.33 -7.44
N LEU A 14 2.52 7.32 -7.35
CA LEU A 14 2.64 6.16 -6.44
C LEU A 14 3.62 5.11 -6.94
N GLU A 15 4.07 5.23 -8.18
CA GLU A 15 4.97 4.28 -8.82
C GLU A 15 6.24 4.01 -8.01
N GLY A 16 6.61 2.73 -7.95
CA GLY A 16 7.80 2.23 -7.25
C GLY A 16 7.64 2.12 -5.73
N ARG A 17 6.47 2.43 -5.17
CA ARG A 17 6.27 2.46 -3.72
C ARG A 17 5.64 1.17 -3.21
N VAL A 18 6.01 0.78 -1.98
CA VAL A 18 5.56 -0.47 -1.34
C VAL A 18 4.96 -0.17 0.02
N PHE A 19 3.74 -0.65 0.24
CA PHE A 19 3.02 -0.57 1.50
C PHE A 19 2.95 -1.89 2.21
N ARG A 20 3.33 -1.87 3.49
CA ARG A 20 3.21 -3.01 4.41
C ARG A 20 2.31 -2.61 5.57
N PRO A 21 0.98 -2.77 5.43
CA PRO A 21 0.04 -2.37 6.47
C PRO A 21 0.25 -3.23 7.72
N ALA A 22 0.30 -2.59 8.90
CA ALA A 22 0.45 -3.28 10.18
C ALA A 22 -0.90 -3.57 10.85
N SER A 23 -1.98 -2.97 10.37
CA SER A 23 -3.33 -3.10 10.88
C SER A 23 -4.37 -3.24 9.75
N LEU A 24 -5.54 -3.79 10.07
CA LEU A 24 -6.64 -3.93 9.10
C LEU A 24 -7.11 -2.58 8.54
N THR A 25 -7.08 -1.52 9.36
CA THR A 25 -7.43 -0.17 8.93
C THR A 25 -6.44 0.37 7.91
N GLU A 26 -5.13 0.24 8.16
CA GLU A 26 -4.10 0.64 7.18
C GLU A 26 -4.19 -0.18 5.90
N LEU A 27 -4.51 -1.47 6.01
CA LEU A 27 -4.70 -2.32 4.85
C LEU A 27 -5.88 -1.86 4.01
N ALA A 28 -7.04 -1.61 4.63
CA ALA A 28 -8.20 -1.10 3.92
C ALA A 28 -7.87 0.21 3.19
N GLU A 29 -7.21 1.16 3.85
CA GLU A 29 -6.77 2.42 3.23
C GLU A 29 -5.77 2.21 2.08
N ALA A 30 -4.79 1.32 2.24
CA ALA A 30 -3.85 1.01 1.16
C ALA A 30 -4.56 0.42 -0.08
N ILE A 31 -5.64 -0.34 0.15
CA ILE A 31 -6.47 -0.90 -0.92
C ILE A 31 -7.36 0.18 -1.56
N GLU A 32 -7.82 1.17 -0.79
CA GLU A 32 -8.47 2.38 -1.35
C GLU A 32 -7.54 3.12 -2.29
N LEU A 33 -6.28 3.33 -1.88
CA LEU A 33 -5.27 3.96 -2.73
C LEU A 33 -4.98 3.12 -3.98
N ALA A 34 -4.84 1.81 -3.81
CA ALA A 34 -4.60 0.88 -4.92
C ALA A 34 -5.74 0.85 -5.94
N PHE A 35 -6.97 1.15 -5.51
CA PHE A 35 -8.13 1.18 -6.39
C PHE A 35 -8.29 2.52 -7.11
N ASP A 36 -7.89 3.63 -6.47
CA ASP A 36 -7.82 4.94 -7.13
C ASP A 36 -6.68 5.01 -8.14
N TYR A 37 -5.64 4.20 -7.92
CA TYR A 37 -4.49 4.07 -8.80
C TYR A 37 -4.85 3.49 -10.16
N ARG A 38 -4.42 4.17 -11.23
CA ARG A 38 -4.69 3.77 -12.61
C ARG A 38 -3.47 3.15 -13.27
N GLY A 39 -2.89 2.18 -12.56
CA GLY A 39 -1.76 1.36 -13.01
C GLY A 39 -1.76 -0.02 -12.35
N ASP A 40 -0.81 -0.86 -12.74
CA ASP A 40 -0.65 -2.18 -12.13
C ASP A 40 -0.09 -2.09 -10.72
N ILE A 41 -0.68 -2.87 -9.82
CA ILE A 41 -0.17 -3.10 -8.47
C ILE A 41 0.43 -4.50 -8.37
N THR A 42 1.37 -4.68 -7.47
CA THR A 42 1.89 -5.98 -7.06
C THR A 42 1.47 -6.24 -5.63
N VAL A 43 0.61 -7.22 -5.42
CA VAL A 43 0.14 -7.65 -4.10
C VAL A 43 1.03 -8.79 -3.61
N GLU A 44 1.70 -8.59 -2.48
CA GLU A 44 2.39 -9.66 -1.76
C GLU A 44 1.38 -10.33 -0.83
N LEU A 45 1.25 -11.65 -0.94
CA LEU A 45 0.40 -12.47 -0.08
C LEU A 45 1.18 -12.91 1.17
N LYS A 46 0.48 -13.12 2.28
CA LYS A 46 1.06 -13.67 3.53
C LYS A 46 1.62 -15.07 3.36
N SER A 47 1.12 -15.83 2.38
CA SER A 47 1.67 -17.11 1.96
C SER A 47 3.04 -17.01 1.27
N GLY A 48 3.50 -15.79 0.96
CA GLY A 48 4.75 -15.52 0.24
C GLY A 48 4.60 -15.42 -1.28
N GLY A 49 3.41 -15.69 -1.81
CA GLY A 49 3.09 -15.47 -3.23
C GLY A 49 3.02 -13.98 -3.58
N GLN A 50 3.20 -13.65 -4.86
CA GLN A 50 3.02 -12.29 -5.36
C GLN A 50 2.14 -12.30 -6.60
N VAL A 51 1.26 -11.32 -6.71
CA VAL A 51 0.35 -11.16 -7.84
C VAL A 51 0.46 -9.75 -8.36
N THR A 52 0.95 -9.59 -9.58
CA THR A 52 0.99 -8.31 -10.29
C THR A 52 -0.21 -8.19 -11.23
N GLY A 53 -0.90 -7.06 -11.20
CA GLY A 53 -2.02 -6.78 -12.09
C GLY A 53 -2.82 -5.55 -11.70
N TYR A 54 -3.90 -5.31 -12.43
CA TYR A 54 -4.76 -4.15 -12.25
C TYR A 54 -5.90 -4.45 -11.27
N LEU A 55 -6.01 -3.65 -10.21
CA LEU A 55 -7.12 -3.73 -9.25
C LEU A 55 -8.36 -3.05 -9.83
N PHE A 56 -9.37 -3.84 -10.19
CA PHE A 56 -10.57 -3.32 -10.85
C PHE A 56 -11.81 -3.29 -9.95
N ASN A 57 -11.84 -4.08 -8.88
CA ASN A 57 -12.95 -4.09 -7.94
C ASN A 57 -12.49 -4.43 -6.51
N ARG A 58 -13.30 -4.03 -5.53
CA ARG A 58 -13.09 -4.36 -4.12
C ARG A 58 -14.37 -4.27 -3.33
N THR A 59 -14.49 -5.21 -2.39
CA THR A 59 -15.54 -5.24 -1.39
C THR A 59 -14.89 -4.95 -0.05
N ALA A 60 -14.88 -3.67 0.36
CA ALA A 60 -14.29 -3.24 1.63
C ALA A 60 -15.24 -3.43 2.83
N THR A 61 -16.53 -3.68 2.58
CA THR A 61 -17.56 -3.84 3.60
C THR A 61 -18.03 -5.30 3.68
N GLY A 62 -18.14 -5.83 4.90
CA GLY A 62 -18.59 -7.21 5.15
C GLY A 62 -17.67 -7.98 6.09
N GLU A 63 -18.03 -9.24 6.36
CA GLU A 63 -17.30 -10.12 7.27
C GLU A 63 -15.95 -10.58 6.67
N GLN A 64 -15.86 -10.64 5.34
CA GLN A 64 -14.67 -11.02 4.59
C GLN A 64 -14.44 -10.03 3.43
N PRO A 65 -13.74 -8.91 3.68
CA PRO A 65 -13.43 -7.96 2.63
C PRO A 65 -12.45 -8.56 1.61
N THR A 66 -12.69 -8.29 0.34
CA THR A 66 -11.95 -8.86 -0.80
C THR A 66 -11.61 -7.80 -1.84
N MET A 67 -10.56 -8.05 -2.61
CA MET A 67 -10.18 -7.28 -3.78
C MET A 67 -10.12 -8.19 -5.01
N GLU A 68 -10.37 -7.64 -6.18
CA GLU A 68 -10.34 -8.39 -7.43
C GLU A 68 -9.37 -7.75 -8.42
N ILE A 69 -8.42 -8.55 -8.88
CA ILE A 69 -7.31 -8.12 -9.73
C ILE A 69 -7.39 -8.86 -11.06
N PHE A 70 -7.08 -8.16 -12.15
CA PHE A 70 -6.73 -8.78 -13.42
C PHE A 70 -5.23 -9.03 -13.44
N PRO A 71 -4.76 -10.28 -13.26
CA PRO A 71 -3.33 -10.56 -13.22
C PRO A 71 -2.69 -10.29 -14.58
N ALA A 72 -1.52 -9.65 -14.60
CA ALA A 72 -0.81 -9.36 -15.84
C ALA A 72 -0.30 -10.65 -16.54
N THR A 73 -0.08 -11.71 -15.77
CA THR A 73 0.50 -12.97 -16.26
C THR A 73 -0.52 -14.06 -16.60
N SER A 74 -1.81 -13.85 -16.29
CA SER A 74 -2.84 -14.88 -16.42
C SER A 74 -4.14 -14.31 -16.98
N SER A 75 -4.77 -15.05 -17.89
CA SER A 75 -6.10 -14.74 -18.39
C SER A 75 -7.15 -15.15 -17.36
N GLY A 76 -7.61 -14.21 -16.54
CA GLY A 76 -8.65 -14.42 -15.53
C GLY A 76 -8.76 -13.26 -14.54
N THR A 77 -9.67 -13.39 -13.58
CA THR A 77 -9.73 -12.53 -12.40
C THR A 77 -9.24 -13.31 -11.20
N LEU A 78 -8.54 -12.63 -10.28
CA LEU A 78 -8.15 -13.19 -9.00
C LEU A 78 -8.81 -12.40 -7.88
N THR A 79 -9.60 -13.09 -7.06
CA THR A 79 -10.17 -12.54 -5.84
C THR A 79 -9.24 -12.84 -4.67
N ILE A 80 -8.73 -11.80 -4.02
CA ILE A 80 -7.83 -11.90 -2.87
C ILE A 80 -8.54 -11.33 -1.64
N PRO A 81 -8.71 -12.09 -0.55
CA PRO A 81 -9.23 -11.53 0.69
C PRO A 81 -8.18 -10.62 1.35
N PHE A 82 -8.63 -9.55 1.99
CA PHE A 82 -7.73 -8.61 2.65
C PHE A 82 -6.85 -9.34 3.70
N SER A 83 -7.40 -10.34 4.37
CA SER A 83 -6.68 -11.16 5.35
C SER A 83 -5.41 -11.81 4.79
N GLU A 84 -5.34 -12.08 3.49
CA GLU A 84 -4.20 -12.70 2.82
C GLU A 84 -3.16 -11.68 2.33
N VAL A 85 -3.48 -10.39 2.32
CA VAL A 85 -2.56 -9.35 1.83
C VAL A 85 -1.52 -9.02 2.90
N ALA A 86 -0.24 -9.14 2.53
CA ALA A 86 0.91 -8.74 3.33
C ALA A 86 1.45 -7.37 2.92
N ALA A 87 1.47 -7.09 1.62
CA ALA A 87 1.94 -5.82 1.10
C ALA A 87 1.28 -5.47 -0.24
N ILE A 88 1.28 -4.18 -0.58
CA ILE A 88 0.84 -3.66 -1.87
C ILE A 88 1.93 -2.75 -2.41
N ALA A 89 2.52 -3.13 -3.54
CA ALA A 89 3.45 -2.31 -4.29
C ALA A 89 2.75 -1.72 -5.52
N PHE A 90 3.08 -0.50 -5.87
CA PHE A 90 2.54 0.23 -7.00
C PHE A 90 3.62 0.21 -8.08
N THR A 91 3.46 -0.63 -9.11
CA THR A 91 4.58 -1.05 -9.98
C THR A 91 4.43 -0.67 -11.45
N GLY A 92 3.20 -0.48 -11.95
CA GLY A 92 2.94 -0.02 -13.33
C GLY A 92 2.83 1.50 -13.44
N GLU A 93 3.04 2.07 -14.63
CA GLU A 93 3.01 3.53 -14.85
C GLU A 93 1.67 4.16 -14.41
N ASP A 94 1.71 5.18 -13.56
CA ASP A 94 0.52 5.83 -13.03
C ASP A 94 -0.02 6.85 -14.02
N THR A 95 -1.14 6.52 -14.64
CA THR A 95 -1.79 7.45 -15.58
C THR A 95 -2.67 8.48 -14.87
N ALA A 96 -2.84 8.39 -13.54
CA ALA A 96 -3.71 9.25 -12.74
C ALA A 96 -2.92 10.17 -11.79
N THR A 97 -2.33 11.24 -12.33
CA THR A 97 -1.65 12.27 -11.53
C THR A 97 -2.60 12.97 -10.54
N GLY A 98 -2.58 12.61 -9.25
CA GLY A 98 -3.52 13.11 -8.23
C GLY A 98 -2.91 13.41 -6.85
N LYS A 99 -3.19 14.62 -6.32
CA LYS A 99 -2.66 15.21 -5.06
C LYS A 99 -3.05 14.50 -3.74
N SER A 100 -3.81 13.41 -3.77
CA SER A 100 -4.34 12.74 -2.57
C SER A 100 -3.29 11.95 -1.79
N TRP A 101 -2.10 11.79 -2.38
CA TRP A 101 -1.07 10.88 -1.93
C TRP A 101 -0.18 11.38 -0.78
N GLU A 102 0.44 12.56 -0.94
CA GLU A 102 1.37 13.11 0.07
C GLU A 102 0.67 13.35 1.42
N ALA A 103 -0.62 13.68 1.36
CA ALA A 103 -1.47 13.86 2.52
C ALA A 103 -1.66 12.55 3.33
N TRP A 104 -1.75 11.41 2.66
CA TRP A 104 -1.91 10.12 3.32
C TRP A 104 -0.61 9.68 4.01
N ILE A 105 0.54 9.79 3.34
CA ILE A 105 1.85 9.45 3.93
C ILE A 105 2.17 10.36 5.13
N THR A 106 2.02 11.68 4.98
CA THR A 106 2.35 12.63 6.06
C THR A 106 1.51 12.36 7.31
N LYS A 107 0.23 12.01 7.13
CA LYS A 107 -0.65 11.61 8.22
C LYS A 107 -0.19 10.32 8.88
N LYS A 108 0.20 9.31 8.11
CA LYS A 108 0.58 7.98 8.64
C LYS A 108 1.97 7.94 9.27
N GLU A 109 2.96 8.64 8.74
CA GLU A 109 4.30 8.70 9.36
C GLU A 109 4.26 9.42 10.73
N SER A 110 3.44 10.46 10.84
CA SER A 110 3.20 11.18 12.09
C SER A 110 2.52 10.30 13.15
N GLU A 111 1.60 9.43 12.75
CA GLU A 111 0.90 8.52 13.66
C GLU A 111 1.76 7.31 14.03
N ARG A 112 2.54 6.75 13.09
CA ARG A 112 3.52 5.69 13.36
C ARG A 112 4.54 6.15 14.41
N ARG A 113 5.06 7.38 14.31
CA ARG A 113 6.02 7.94 15.29
C ARG A 113 5.47 7.99 16.72
N LYS A 114 4.15 8.12 16.90
CA LYS A 114 3.50 8.18 18.22
C LYS A 114 3.24 6.80 18.82
N ASP A 115 3.02 5.78 18.00
CA ASP A 115 2.72 4.42 18.47
C ASP A 115 3.97 3.66 18.95
N ILE A 116 5.11 3.85 18.26
CA ILE A 116 6.41 3.26 18.70
C ILE A 116 6.87 3.85 20.04
N ASP A 117 6.58 5.13 20.30
CA ASP A 117 6.93 5.79 21.56
C ASP A 117 6.06 5.29 22.73
N ARG A 118 4.78 5.00 22.48
CA ARG A 118 3.86 4.45 23.49
C ARG A 118 4.19 2.99 23.87
N ALA A 119 4.54 2.16 22.88
CA ALA A 119 4.95 0.78 23.12
C ALA A 119 6.29 0.69 23.88
N ALA A 120 7.21 1.66 23.69
CA ALA A 120 8.44 1.75 24.46
C ALA A 120 8.22 2.24 25.90
N ALA A 121 7.22 3.09 26.14
CA ALA A 121 6.87 3.57 27.48
C ALA A 121 6.20 2.49 28.35
N GLU A 122 5.39 1.60 27.76
CA GLU A 122 4.74 0.50 28.49
C GLU A 122 5.70 -0.64 28.87
N ALA A 123 6.78 -0.86 28.11
CA ALA A 123 7.83 -1.82 28.45
C ALA A 123 8.66 -1.42 29.69
N LYS A 124 8.68 -0.13 30.05
CA LYS A 124 9.45 0.36 31.22
C LYS A 124 8.68 0.26 32.54
N SER A 125 7.38 -0.05 32.50
CA SER A 125 6.52 -0.10 33.69
C SER A 125 6.26 -1.52 34.22
N ARG A 126 6.71 -2.56 33.51
CA ARG A 126 6.72 -3.95 34.00
C ARG A 126 8.15 -4.34 34.35
N GLY A 127 8.51 -4.07 35.60
CA GLY A 127 9.88 -3.99 36.08
C GLY A 127 10.74 -5.26 35.99
N HIS A 128 12.05 -5.01 35.93
CA HIS A 128 13.10 -5.90 36.44
C HIS A 128 14.19 -5.03 37.07
N LEU A 129 14.04 -4.74 38.37
CA LEU A 129 15.05 -4.96 39.41
C LEU A 129 14.35 -4.95 40.78
#